data_AF-A0A968ZLV4-F1
#
_entry.id   AF-A0A968ZLV4-F1
#
_cell.length_a   1.000
_cell.length_b   1.000
_cell.length_c   1.000
_cell.angle_alpha   90.00
_cell.angle_beta   90.00
_cell.angle_gamma   90.00
#
_symmetry.space_group_name_H-M   'P 1'
#
loop_
_entity.id
_entity.type
_entity.pdbx_description
1 polymer ?
#
loop_
_entity_poly.entity_id
_entity_poly.type
_entity_poly.pdbx_seq_one_letter_code
_entity_poly.pdbx_strand_id
1 'polypeptide(L)'
;MNGTIRITYQWARRIAISVVGGSVLVVGLAMVVLPGPALVVIPLGLAILGIEFAWARRWLRKVRERAQQWMPYRKHSAAQAAATMAAGE
;
A
#
# COMPACT_ATOMS: atom_id res chain seq x y z
N MET A 1 19.95 11.77 16.52
CA MET A 1 18.85 12.75 16.37
C MET A 1 17.84 12.20 15.35
N ASN A 2 16.97 11.25 15.72
CA ASN A 2 16.13 10.52 14.74
C ASN A 2 14.66 10.35 15.16
N GLY A 3 14.18 11.16 16.12
CA GLY A 3 12.81 11.08 16.65
C GLY A 3 11.73 11.74 15.76
N THR A 4 12.12 12.56 14.78
CA THR A 4 11.18 13.41 14.04
C THR A 4 10.45 12.69 12.89
N ILE A 5 11.03 11.62 12.33
CA ILE A 5 10.50 10.96 11.12
C ILE A 5 9.17 10.24 11.37
N ARG A 6 8.92 9.74 12.59
CA ARG A 6 7.70 8.99 12.91
C ARG A 6 6.46 9.89 13.01
N ILE A 7 6.64 11.11 13.49
CA ILE A 7 5.56 12.10 13.61
C ILE A 7 5.14 12.51 12.19
N THR A 8 6.11 12.88 11.34
CA THR A 8 5.86 13.22 9.93
C THR A 8 5.12 12.12 9.17
N TYR A 9 5.42 10.84 9.43
CA TYR A 9 4.75 9.73 8.74
C TYR A 9 3.25 9.61 9.07
N GLN A 10 2.86 9.88 10.32
CA GLN A 10 1.45 9.84 10.75
C GLN A 10 0.66 10.98 10.08
N TRP A 11 1.22 12.19 10.07
CA TRP A 11 0.61 13.35 9.41
C TRP A 11 0.54 13.17 7.90
N ALA A 12 1.63 12.73 7.27
CA ALA A 12 1.65 12.42 5.84
C ALA A 12 0.63 11.34 5.46
N ARG A 13 0.47 10.30 6.30
CA ARG A 13 -0.56 9.27 6.10
C ARG A 13 -1.97 9.84 6.20
N ARG A 14 -2.24 10.68 7.21
CA ARG A 14 -3.56 11.28 7.40
C ARG A 14 -3.92 12.22 6.26
N ILE A 15 -2.99 13.09 5.86
CA ILE A 15 -3.16 13.98 4.71
C ILE A 15 -3.39 13.17 3.43
N ALA A 16 -2.62 12.10 3.21
CA ALA A 16 -2.83 11.22 2.06
C ALA A 16 -4.23 10.62 2.06
N ILE A 17 -4.70 10.05 3.17
CA ILE A 17 -6.05 9.47 3.28
C ILE A 17 -7.14 10.54 3.07
N SER A 18 -6.96 11.74 3.61
CA SER A 18 -7.90 12.85 3.42
C SER A 18 -7.97 13.29 1.95
N VAL A 19 -6.84 13.36 1.26
CA VAL A 19 -6.78 13.70 -0.17
C VAL A 19 -7.41 12.59 -1.02
N VAL A 20 -7.10 11.32 -0.72
CA VAL A 20 -7.69 10.15 -1.37
C VAL A 20 -9.22 10.17 -1.23
N GLY A 21 -9.72 10.19 0.01
CA GLY A 21 -11.15 10.18 0.31
C GLY A 21 -11.87 11.40 -0.27
N GLY A 22 -11.25 12.58 -0.19
CA GLY A 22 -11.77 13.81 -0.81
C GLY A 22 -11.88 13.69 -2.33
N SER A 23 -10.87 13.12 -2.98
CA SER A 23 -10.88 12.96 -4.44
C SER A 23 -11.96 11.98 -4.93
N VAL A 24 -12.15 10.87 -4.21
CA VAL A 24 -13.23 9.90 -4.49
C VAL A 24 -14.61 10.55 -4.29
N LEU A 25 -14.79 11.37 -3.25
CA LEU A 25 -16.03 12.11 -3.04
C LEU A 25 -16.30 13.12 -4.16
N VAL A 26 -15.29 13.87 -4.61
CA VAL A 26 -15.43 14.82 -5.73
C VAL A 26 -15.81 14.09 -7.02
N VAL A 27 -15.17 12.96 -7.31
CA VAL A 27 -15.49 12.15 -8.50
C VAL A 27 -16.90 11.56 -8.40
N GLY A 28 -17.27 10.99 -7.25
CA GLY A 28 -18.61 10.45 -7.03
C GLY A 28 -19.68 11.54 -7.12
N LEU A 29 -19.42 12.73 -6.57
CA LEU A 29 -20.33 13.87 -6.68
C LEU A 29 -20.45 14.37 -8.13
N ALA A 30 -19.34 14.41 -8.87
CA ALA A 30 -19.36 14.76 -10.29
C ALA A 30 -20.21 13.78 -11.12
N MET A 31 -20.16 12.47 -10.81
CA MET A 31 -21.00 11.45 -11.47
C MET A 31 -22.50 11.64 -11.20
N VAL A 32 -22.86 12.18 -10.03
CA VAL A 32 -24.26 12.47 -9.68
C VAL A 32 -24.75 13.77 -10.32
N VAL A 33 -23.91 14.82 -10.33
CA VAL A 33 -24.32 16.16 -10.78
C VAL A 33 -24.37 16.28 -12.31
N LEU A 34 -23.57 15.48 -13.03
CA LEU A 34 -23.34 15.68 -14.46
C LEU A 34 -23.65 14.40 -15.26
N PRO A 35 -24.93 14.07 -15.53
CA PRO A 35 -25.29 12.98 -16.46
C PRO A 35 -25.04 13.38 -17.93
N GLY A 36 -23.85 13.93 -18.25
CA GLY A 36 -23.61 14.62 -19.52
C GLY A 36 -22.15 14.71 -20.04
N PRO A 37 -21.08 14.84 -19.23
CA PRO A 37 -19.73 14.99 -19.77
C PRO A 37 -18.78 13.90 -19.25
N ALA A 38 -19.01 12.67 -19.69
CA ALA A 38 -18.13 11.54 -19.39
C ALA A 38 -16.66 11.80 -19.81
N LEU A 39 -16.44 12.63 -20.84
CA LEU A 39 -15.10 12.95 -21.36
C LEU A 39 -14.21 13.73 -20.39
N VAL A 40 -14.78 14.48 -19.44
CA VAL A 40 -13.99 15.18 -18.39
C VAL A 40 -13.77 14.27 -17.18
N VAL A 41 -14.77 13.45 -16.87
CA VAL A 41 -14.74 12.53 -15.72
C VAL A 41 -13.73 11.40 -15.95
N ILE A 42 -13.57 10.90 -17.18
CA ILE A 42 -12.59 9.84 -17.51
C ILE A 42 -11.13 10.26 -17.21
N PRO A 43 -10.58 11.35 -17.80
CA PRO A 43 -9.20 11.76 -17.51
C PRO A 43 -9.03 12.19 -16.05
N LEU A 44 -10.06 12.76 -15.42
CA LEU A 44 -10.03 13.13 -14.01
C LEU A 44 -9.98 11.89 -13.10
N GLY A 45 -10.79 10.88 -13.40
CA GLY A 45 -10.79 9.58 -12.74
C GLY A 45 -9.47 8.85 -12.92
N LEU A 46 -8.89 8.86 -14.14
CA LEU A 46 -7.56 8.28 -14.40
C LEU A 46 -6.44 9.02 -13.65
N ALA A 47 -6.50 10.35 -13.57
CA ALA A 47 -5.54 11.15 -12.82
C ALA A 47 -5.55 10.78 -11.32
N ILE A 48 -6.74 10.64 -10.74
CA ILE A 48 -6.94 10.18 -9.36
C ILE A 48 -6.46 8.74 -9.19
N LEU A 49 -6.88 7.82 -10.06
CA LEU A 49 -6.41 6.43 -10.01
C LEU A 49 -4.88 6.38 -10.04
N GLY A 50 -4.20 7.16 -10.90
CA GLY A 50 -2.73 7.21 -10.95
C GLY A 50 -2.08 7.60 -9.62
N ILE A 51 -2.67 8.55 -8.90
CA ILE A 51 -2.24 8.98 -7.56
C ILE A 51 -2.48 7.86 -6.54
N GLU A 52 -3.63 7.19 -6.60
CA GLU A 52 -3.98 6.04 -5.76
C GLU A 52 -3.03 4.84 -5.99
N PHE A 53 -2.71 4.51 -7.24
CA PHE A 53 -1.79 3.42 -7.58
C PHE A 53 -0.37 3.69 -7.05
N ALA A 54 0.08 4.95 -7.04
CA ALA A 54 1.34 5.31 -6.41
C ALA A 54 1.33 5.07 -4.90
N TRP A 55 0.17 5.25 -4.24
CA TRP A 55 -0.01 4.95 -2.83
C TRP A 55 -0.13 3.44 -2.56
N ALA A 56 -0.83 2.69 -3.40
CA ALA A 56 -0.92 1.23 -3.33
C ALA A 56 0.46 0.56 -3.39
N ARG A 57 1.36 1.06 -4.26
CA ARG A 57 2.76 0.60 -4.31
C ARG A 57 3.51 0.83 -2.99
N ARG A 58 3.23 1.92 -2.28
CA ARG A 58 3.83 2.17 -0.95
C ARG A 58 3.25 1.23 0.11
N TRP A 59 1.94 0.98 0.06
CA TRP A 59 1.30 0.00 0.94
C TRP A 59 1.84 -1.40 0.72
N LEU A 60 2.00 -1.83 -0.52
CA LEU A 60 2.55 -3.15 -0.82
C LEU A 60 3.98 -3.30 -0.29
N ARG A 61 4.81 -2.26 -0.34
CA ARG A 61 6.13 -2.27 0.31
C ARG A 61 6.02 -2.42 1.83
N LYS A 62 5.11 -1.67 2.46
CA LYS A 62 4.84 -1.77 3.90
C LYS A 62 4.37 -3.18 4.29
N VAL A 63 3.45 -3.75 3.53
CA VAL A 63 2.92 -5.10 3.74
C VAL A 63 4.02 -6.12 3.51
N ARG A 64 4.86 -5.96 2.49
CA ARG A 64 6.01 -6.85 2.24
C ARG A 64 7.03 -6.79 3.37
N GLU A 65 7.35 -5.62 3.90
CA GLU A 65 8.22 -5.46 5.07
C GLU A 65 7.61 -6.16 6.30
N ARG A 66 6.30 -5.99 6.52
CA ARG A 66 5.59 -6.66 7.62
C ARG A 66 5.49 -8.18 7.39
N ALA A 67 5.26 -8.63 6.17
CA ALA A 67 5.22 -10.04 5.82
C ALA A 67 6.59 -10.69 5.97
N GLN A 68 7.68 -9.99 5.65
CA GLN A 68 9.04 -10.45 5.93
C GLN A 68 9.34 -10.53 7.43
N GLN A 69 8.78 -9.64 8.25
CA GLN A 69 8.87 -9.75 9.71
C GLN A 69 8.05 -10.92 10.26
N TRP A 70 6.93 -11.26 9.62
CA TRP A 70 6.01 -12.32 10.06
C TRP A 70 6.32 -13.69 9.48
N MET A 71 7.12 -13.74 8.42
CA MET A 71 7.63 -14.99 7.85
C MET A 71 9.01 -15.24 8.44
N PRO A 72 9.14 -15.96 9.58
CA PRO A 72 10.44 -16.49 9.96
C PRO A 72 10.90 -17.34 8.78
N TYR A 73 11.98 -16.91 8.14
CA TYR A 73 12.66 -17.67 7.11
C TYR A 73 12.78 -19.12 7.60
N ARG A 74 12.00 -20.04 7.01
CA ARG A 74 12.10 -21.50 7.21
C ARG A 74 13.44 -22.07 6.69
N LYS A 75 14.50 -21.25 6.65
CA LYS A 75 15.87 -21.68 6.40
C LYS A 75 16.35 -22.64 7.50
N HIS A 76 15.82 -22.55 8.72
CA HIS A 76 16.23 -23.44 9.81
C HIS A 76 15.54 -24.82 9.75
N SER A 77 14.30 -24.93 9.26
CA SER A 77 13.64 -26.25 9.17
C SER A 77 14.21 -27.11 8.04
N ALA A 78 14.60 -26.51 6.91
CA ALA A 78 15.23 -27.25 5.82
C ALA A 78 16.66 -27.68 6.16
N ALA A 79 17.43 -26.81 6.82
CA ALA A 79 18.77 -27.14 7.30
C ALA A 79 18.74 -28.21 8.41
N GLN A 80 17.74 -28.16 9.30
CA GLN A 80 17.57 -29.18 10.35
C GLN A 80 17.06 -30.51 9.79
N ALA A 81 16.20 -30.50 8.76
CA ALA A 81 15.78 -31.72 8.08
C ALA A 81 16.96 -32.40 7.36
N ALA A 82 17.83 -31.62 6.70
CA ALA A 82 19.04 -32.17 6.08
C ALA A 82 20.06 -32.68 7.11
N ALA A 83 20.24 -31.98 8.24
CA ALA A 83 21.16 -32.40 9.31
C ALA A 83 20.66 -33.64 10.06
N THR A 84 19.36 -33.79 10.26
CA THR A 84 18.77 -35.00 10.90
C THR A 84 18.79 -36.20 9.96
N MET A 85 18.63 -35.99 8.65
CA MET A 85 18.84 -37.04 7.64
C MET A 85 20.31 -37.47 7.53
N ALA A 86 21.26 -36.54 7.65
CA ALA A 86 22.70 -36.85 7.59
C ALA A 86 23.28 -37.46 8.89
N ALA A 87 22.63 -37.24 10.04
CA ALA A 87 23.04 -37.82 11.33
C ALA A 87 22.35 -39.15 11.66
N GLY A 88 21.40 -39.58 10.81
CA GLY A 88 20.67 -40.84 10.95
C GLY A 88 21.26 -42.01 10.15
N GLU A 89 22.44 -41.83 9.55
CA GLU A 89 23.23 -42.88 8.87
C GLU A 89 24.52 -43.18 9.62
#